data_AF-A0A4Q4CJC4-F1
#
_entry.id   AF-A0A4Q4CJC4-F1
#
_cell.length_a   1.000
_cell.length_b   1.000
_cell.length_c   1.000
_cell.angle_alpha   90.00
_cell.angle_beta   90.00
_cell.angle_gamma   90.00
#
_symmetry.space_group_name_H-M   'P 1'
#
loop_
_entity.id
_entity.type
_entity.pdbx_description
1 polymer ?
#
loop_
_entity_poly.entity_id
_entity_poly.type
_entity_poly.pdbx_seq_one_letter_code
_entity_poly.pdbx_strand_id
1 'polypeptide(L)'
;MGSRLQLAAGLALLALACGLALTLNSYYVFVIVTIALTAIVGIGLNVLLGLTGQVSFGHVGFYAIGAYAVAILTTGMGWSFWLAWPAAALIAGAFGLLLALPALRVKGPYLAMITIAFSFIVQHAIVEMRGLTGGQNGIMGVTAPSLGVDLGGERVVALLALFAAALLFAAYARLARGTWGAAMRAVKDSETAAESIGLNPLVIKTVAFAVSAMLAGLAGGLFAPLSGFVTPDSFGFMQSILFMLVVVVGGAGATAGPLAGALVVGLLPELLSALAEYRLLFFGGLLLLVLWVAPDGIVGTLRKLLQRLQSPAAPSAWRAALPALILPGRQRKALAAHELGMTFGGVRAVSKLGFEVPVAAVTSLIGPNGAGKTTALNMLSGFYRPTAGGFSLGGQALQGLAAFQVARRGIARTYQTSQLFGT
;
A
#
# COMPACT_ATOMS: atom_id res chain seq x y z
N MET A 1 10.04 -14.32 7.57
CA MET A 1 9.31 -15.46 8.13
C MET A 1 9.51 -16.64 7.21
N GLY A 2 10.54 -17.41 7.50
CA GLY A 2 10.91 -18.59 6.71
C GLY A 2 11.57 -19.67 7.56
N SER A 3 12.20 -19.30 8.68
CA SER A 3 12.63 -20.27 9.68
C SER A 3 11.49 -20.61 10.64
N ARG A 4 11.43 -21.90 11.05
CA ARG A 4 10.50 -22.39 12.09
C ARG A 4 10.56 -21.54 13.37
N LEU A 5 11.74 -21.00 13.68
CA LEU A 5 11.99 -20.12 14.82
C LEU A 5 11.18 -18.81 14.77
N GLN A 6 11.08 -18.16 13.59
CA GLN A 6 10.32 -16.91 13.45
C GLN A 6 8.82 -17.12 13.57
N LEU A 7 8.32 -18.27 13.11
CA LEU A 7 6.91 -18.65 13.29
C LEU A 7 6.61 -18.97 14.75
N ALA A 8 7.47 -19.75 15.41
CA ALA A 8 7.35 -20.04 16.83
C ALA A 8 7.38 -18.77 17.69
N ALA A 9 8.30 -17.84 17.42
CA ALA A 9 8.36 -16.56 18.13
C ALA A 9 7.09 -15.71 17.91
N GLY A 10 6.56 -15.67 16.69
CA GLY A 10 5.32 -14.96 16.39
C GLY A 10 4.10 -15.57 17.09
N LEU A 11 4.00 -16.90 17.13
CA LEU A 11 2.94 -17.61 17.86
C LEU A 11 3.06 -17.42 19.38
N ALA A 12 4.29 -17.44 19.92
CA ALA A 12 4.53 -17.17 21.33
C ALA A 12 4.13 -15.74 21.72
N LEU A 13 4.47 -14.75 20.89
CA LEU A 13 4.05 -13.35 21.11
C LEU A 13 2.53 -13.19 21.05
N LEU A 14 1.86 -13.86 20.10
CA LEU A 14 0.40 -13.84 20.03
C LEU A 14 -0.23 -14.51 21.26
N ALA A 15 0.28 -15.67 21.68
CA ALA A 15 -0.20 -16.37 22.86
C ALA A 15 0.01 -15.54 24.13
N LEU A 16 1.15 -14.86 24.27
CA LEU A 16 1.42 -13.92 25.36
C LEU A 16 0.42 -12.76 25.35
N ALA A 17 0.20 -12.12 24.20
CA ALA A 17 -0.75 -11.02 24.08
C ALA A 17 -2.18 -11.45 24.41
N CYS A 18 -2.62 -12.63 23.96
CA CYS A 18 -3.92 -13.19 24.32
C CYS A 18 -4.01 -13.51 25.83
N GLY A 19 -2.96 -14.07 26.42
CA GLY A 19 -2.89 -14.34 27.85
C GLY A 19 -3.00 -13.06 28.68
N LEU A 20 -2.31 -11.99 28.27
CA LEU A 20 -2.42 -10.66 28.89
C LEU A 20 -3.84 -10.09 28.73
N ALA A 21 -4.44 -10.18 27.55
CA ALA A 21 -5.80 -9.69 27.31
C ALA A 21 -6.88 -10.44 28.14
N LEU A 22 -6.62 -11.70 28.51
CA LEU A 22 -7.52 -12.49 29.34
C LEU A 22 -7.34 -12.26 30.84
N THR A 23 -6.15 -11.84 31.28
CA THR A 23 -5.77 -11.76 32.71
C THR A 23 -5.76 -10.35 33.26
N LEU A 24 -5.53 -9.34 32.42
CA LEU A 24 -5.46 -7.94 32.84
C LEU A 24 -6.84 -7.30 33.02
N ASN A 25 -6.85 -6.13 33.67
CA ASN A 25 -8.05 -5.32 33.84
C ASN A 25 -8.52 -4.70 32.51
N SER A 26 -9.77 -4.24 32.49
CA SER A 26 -10.43 -3.63 31.32
C SER A 26 -9.63 -2.48 30.69
N TYR A 27 -8.93 -1.68 31.51
CA TYR A 27 -8.09 -0.59 31.03
C TYR A 27 -6.94 -1.10 30.15
N TYR A 28 -6.14 -2.05 30.63
CA TYR A 28 -5.04 -2.59 29.84
C TYR A 28 -5.53 -3.42 28.65
N VAL A 29 -6.69 -4.07 28.77
CA VAL A 29 -7.35 -4.73 27.62
C VAL A 29 -7.64 -3.70 26.53
N PHE A 30 -8.22 -2.55 26.87
CA PHE A 30 -8.47 -1.47 25.92
C PHE A 30 -7.18 -1.01 25.22
N VAL A 31 -6.10 -0.78 25.97
CA VAL A 31 -4.78 -0.42 25.41
C VAL A 31 -4.28 -1.47 24.42
N ILE A 32 -4.34 -2.76 24.78
CA ILE A 32 -3.95 -3.87 23.90
C ILE A 32 -4.78 -3.86 22.60
N VAL A 33 -6.10 -3.64 22.71
CA VAL A 33 -6.98 -3.56 21.54
C VAL A 33 -6.59 -2.37 20.67
N THR A 34 -6.40 -1.19 21.25
CA THR A 34 -6.01 0.00 20.50
C THR A 34 -4.69 -0.20 19.75
N ILE A 35 -3.69 -0.84 20.37
CA ILE A 35 -2.44 -1.22 19.71
C ILE A 35 -2.70 -2.18 18.55
N ALA A 36 -3.52 -3.21 18.74
CA ALA A 36 -3.85 -4.18 17.70
C ALA A 36 -4.60 -3.54 16.52
N LEU A 37 -5.58 -2.67 16.77
CA LEU A 37 -6.29 -1.93 15.72
C LEU A 37 -5.36 -1.00 14.95
N THR A 38 -4.51 -0.27 15.68
CA THR A 38 -3.49 0.61 15.09
C THR A 38 -2.50 -0.19 14.24
N ALA A 39 -2.13 -1.40 14.66
CA ALA A 39 -1.29 -2.31 13.88
C ALA A 39 -1.99 -2.76 12.59
N ILE A 40 -3.28 -3.08 12.63
CA ILE A 40 -4.06 -3.45 11.43
C ILE A 40 -4.08 -2.30 10.42
N VAL A 41 -4.37 -1.08 10.87
CA VAL A 41 -4.33 0.11 10.02
C VAL A 41 -2.92 0.34 9.48
N GLY A 42 -1.90 0.21 10.33
CA GLY A 42 -0.49 0.32 9.95
C GLY A 42 -0.08 -0.71 8.90
N ILE A 43 -0.55 -1.96 8.98
CA ILE A 43 -0.31 -3.00 7.97
C ILE A 43 -0.93 -2.58 6.63
N GLY A 44 -2.17 -2.08 6.64
CA GLY A 44 -2.82 -1.53 5.46
C GLY A 44 -2.01 -0.39 4.85
N LEU A 45 -1.67 0.63 5.65
CA LEU A 45 -0.85 1.75 5.22
C LEU A 45 0.52 1.30 4.70
N ASN A 46 1.11 0.24 5.23
CA ASN A 46 2.40 -0.25 4.77
C ASN A 46 2.32 -1.00 3.43
N VAL A 47 1.14 -1.52 3.05
CA VAL A 47 0.89 -1.95 1.66
C VAL A 47 0.94 -0.72 0.74
N LEU A 48 0.28 0.37 1.12
CA LEU A 48 0.17 1.56 0.30
C LEU A 48 1.47 2.39 0.26
N LEU A 49 1.91 2.90 1.41
CA LEU A 49 3.11 3.69 1.56
C LEU A 49 4.38 2.85 1.41
N GLY A 50 4.45 1.73 2.13
CA GLY A 50 5.65 0.92 2.21
C GLY A 50 6.01 0.25 0.87
N LEU A 51 5.06 -0.49 0.29
CA LEU A 51 5.31 -1.24 -0.96
C LEU A 51 5.14 -0.38 -2.22
N THR A 52 4.15 0.52 -2.30
CA THR A 52 3.91 1.31 -3.52
C THR A 52 4.40 2.75 -3.48
N GLY A 53 4.88 3.26 -2.34
CA GLY A 53 5.36 4.64 -2.21
C GLY A 53 4.26 5.70 -2.17
N GLN A 54 3.00 5.30 -1.99
CA GLN A 54 1.87 6.21 -1.99
C GLN A 54 1.60 6.74 -0.58
N VAL A 55 1.85 8.02 -0.37
CA VAL A 55 1.51 8.71 0.89
C VAL A 55 0.00 8.99 0.91
N SER A 56 -0.66 8.57 1.98
CA SER A 56 -2.08 8.82 2.22
C SER A 56 -2.29 9.25 3.67
N PHE A 57 -2.95 10.40 3.84
CA PHE A 57 -3.49 10.87 5.11
C PHE A 57 -5.01 10.68 5.15
N GLY A 58 -5.54 9.80 4.31
CA GLY A 58 -6.97 9.52 4.18
C GLY A 58 -7.51 8.38 5.05
N HIS A 59 -6.62 7.68 5.76
CA HIS A 59 -6.93 6.36 6.34
C HIS A 59 -7.91 6.41 7.49
N VAL A 60 -7.96 7.53 8.21
CA VAL A 60 -8.99 7.74 9.21
C VAL A 60 -10.40 7.75 8.60
N GLY A 61 -10.57 8.23 7.36
CA GLY A 61 -11.84 8.16 6.64
C GLY A 61 -12.28 6.72 6.37
N PHE A 62 -11.37 5.83 5.94
CA PHE A 62 -11.69 4.41 5.75
C PHE A 62 -11.98 3.69 7.06
N TYR A 63 -11.25 4.05 8.11
CA TYR A 63 -11.51 3.57 9.47
C TYR A 63 -12.90 4.01 9.95
N ALA A 64 -13.29 5.27 9.72
CA ALA A 64 -14.63 5.79 10.03
C ALA A 64 -15.72 5.06 9.23
N ILE A 65 -15.53 4.86 7.92
CA ILE A 65 -16.47 4.10 7.08
C ILE A 65 -16.67 2.70 7.63
N GLY A 66 -15.59 2.02 8.05
CA GLY A 66 -15.68 0.69 8.65
C GLY A 66 -16.45 0.68 9.97
N ALA A 67 -16.17 1.64 10.85
CA ALA A 67 -16.84 1.77 12.15
C ALA A 67 -18.34 2.06 11.99
N TYR A 68 -18.69 3.04 11.16
CA TYR A 68 -20.08 3.38 10.87
C TYR A 68 -20.80 2.26 10.12
N ALA A 69 -20.16 1.57 9.18
CA ALA A 69 -20.79 0.44 8.49
C ALA A 69 -21.15 -0.68 9.48
N VAL A 70 -20.27 -1.07 10.40
CA VAL A 70 -20.61 -2.06 11.43
C VAL A 70 -21.72 -1.53 12.35
N ALA A 71 -21.64 -0.28 12.81
CA ALA A 71 -22.66 0.31 13.67
C ALA A 71 -24.04 0.29 12.99
N ILE A 72 -24.15 0.80 11.75
CA ILE A 72 -25.40 0.85 10.99
C ILE A 72 -25.96 -0.54 10.71
N LEU A 73 -25.11 -1.49 10.27
CA LEU A 73 -25.58 -2.84 9.92
C LEU A 73 -26.06 -3.59 11.15
N THR A 74 -25.40 -3.45 12.29
CA THR A 74 -25.75 -4.17 13.53
C THR A 74 -26.92 -3.54 14.27
N THR A 75 -26.94 -2.22 14.45
CA THR A 75 -28.00 -1.54 15.23
C THR A 75 -29.20 -1.15 14.39
N GLY A 76 -29.00 -0.72 13.15
CA GLY A 76 -30.06 -0.25 12.26
C GLY A 76 -30.73 -1.37 11.45
N MET A 77 -29.95 -2.38 11.01
CA MET A 77 -30.44 -3.46 10.16
C MET A 77 -30.47 -4.84 10.83
N GLY A 78 -30.02 -4.94 12.09
CA GLY A 78 -30.04 -6.20 12.86
C GLY A 78 -29.12 -7.29 12.33
N TRP A 79 -28.11 -6.95 11.51
CA TRP A 79 -27.13 -7.94 11.04
C TRP A 79 -26.30 -8.48 12.20
N SER A 80 -25.90 -9.75 12.11
CA SER A 80 -24.91 -10.29 13.03
C SER A 80 -23.56 -9.58 12.82
N PHE A 81 -22.82 -9.36 13.91
CA PHE A 81 -21.47 -8.78 13.86
C PHE A 81 -20.56 -9.51 12.87
N TRP A 82 -20.64 -10.85 12.83
CA TRP A 82 -19.82 -11.70 11.98
C TRP A 82 -20.04 -11.48 10.48
N LEU A 83 -21.23 -11.04 10.07
CA LEU A 83 -21.52 -10.64 8.69
C LEU A 83 -21.21 -9.16 8.46
N ALA A 84 -21.60 -8.30 9.41
CA ALA A 84 -21.38 -6.86 9.32
C ALA A 84 -19.90 -6.49 9.22
N TRP A 85 -19.02 -7.19 9.93
CA TRP A 85 -17.60 -6.85 10.00
C TRP A 85 -16.84 -7.08 8.67
N PRO A 86 -16.94 -8.25 8.00
CA PRO A 86 -16.43 -8.39 6.64
C PRO A 86 -17.12 -7.47 5.62
N ALA A 87 -18.43 -7.21 5.76
CA ALA A 87 -19.12 -6.30 4.85
C ALA A 87 -18.58 -4.87 4.96
N ALA A 88 -18.33 -4.38 6.18
CA ALA A 88 -17.73 -3.08 6.44
C ALA A 88 -16.34 -2.95 5.80
N ALA A 89 -15.54 -4.01 5.85
CA ALA A 89 -14.25 -4.07 5.15
C ALA A 89 -14.40 -3.93 3.63
N LEU A 90 -15.36 -4.65 3.04
CA LEU A 90 -15.64 -4.57 1.60
C LEU A 90 -16.16 -3.20 1.19
N ILE A 91 -17.02 -2.57 2.00
CA ILE A 91 -17.50 -1.21 1.79
C ILE A 91 -16.32 -0.23 1.80
N ALA A 92 -15.45 -0.30 2.82
CA ALA A 92 -14.26 0.56 2.88
C ALA A 92 -13.32 0.31 1.68
N GLY A 93 -13.13 -0.94 1.27
CA GLY A 93 -12.37 -1.30 0.07
C GLY A 93 -12.98 -0.75 -1.22
N ALA A 94 -14.31 -0.75 -1.36
CA ALA A 94 -15.03 -0.17 -2.49
C ALA A 94 -14.86 1.35 -2.56
N PHE A 95 -14.97 2.05 -1.43
CA PHE A 95 -14.63 3.48 -1.34
C PHE A 95 -13.14 3.73 -1.65
N GLY A 96 -12.25 2.82 -1.25
CA GLY A 96 -10.83 2.87 -1.61
C GLY A 96 -10.59 2.76 -3.12
N LEU A 97 -11.28 1.84 -3.80
CA LEU A 97 -11.26 1.74 -5.26
C LEU A 97 -11.78 3.02 -5.93
N LEU A 98 -12.89 3.54 -5.43
CA LEU A 98 -13.50 4.77 -5.95
C LEU A 98 -12.56 5.97 -5.79
N LEU A 99 -11.90 6.10 -4.64
CA LEU A 99 -10.93 7.18 -4.39
C LEU A 99 -9.67 7.02 -5.25
N ALA A 100 -9.21 5.79 -5.51
CA ALA A 100 -8.02 5.54 -6.31
C ALA A 100 -8.15 6.06 -7.75
N LEU A 101 -9.35 6.08 -8.33
CA LEU A 101 -9.57 6.51 -9.72
C LEU A 101 -9.15 7.98 -9.99
N PRO A 102 -9.63 9.00 -9.23
CA PRO A 102 -9.14 10.36 -9.36
C PRO A 102 -7.76 10.54 -8.73
N ALA A 103 -7.48 9.87 -7.61
CA ALA A 103 -6.25 10.06 -6.85
C ALA A 103 -4.99 9.64 -7.61
N LEU A 104 -5.09 8.62 -8.48
CA LEU A 104 -3.95 8.14 -9.27
C LEU A 104 -3.71 8.93 -10.55
N ARG A 105 -4.55 9.93 -10.86
CA ARG A 105 -4.31 10.87 -11.96
C ARG A 105 -3.35 11.99 -11.58
N VAL A 106 -3.10 12.18 -10.29
CA VAL A 106 -2.17 13.18 -9.77
C VAL A 106 -0.86 12.54 -9.32
N LYS A 107 0.24 13.31 -9.32
CA LYS A 107 1.58 12.84 -8.97
C LYS A 107 2.10 13.55 -7.73
N GLY A 108 2.92 12.87 -6.92
CA GLY A 108 3.61 13.47 -5.79
C GLY A 108 2.67 13.95 -4.66
N PRO A 109 2.86 15.16 -4.10
CA PRO A 109 2.17 15.61 -2.88
C PRO A 109 0.66 15.81 -3.06
N TYR A 110 0.19 15.92 -4.30
CA TYR A 110 -1.23 16.05 -4.61
C TYR A 110 -2.06 14.83 -4.20
N LEU A 111 -1.46 13.62 -4.20
CA LEU A 111 -2.13 12.42 -3.70
C LEU A 111 -2.48 12.58 -2.22
N ALA A 112 -1.53 13.07 -1.42
CA ALA A 112 -1.76 13.33 0.00
C ALA A 112 -2.93 14.32 0.19
N MET A 113 -2.95 15.43 -0.54
CA MET A 113 -4.04 16.41 -0.46
C MET A 113 -5.42 15.83 -0.80
N ILE A 114 -5.52 14.99 -1.84
CA ILE A 114 -6.78 14.31 -2.18
C ILE A 114 -7.23 13.39 -1.04
N THR A 115 -6.32 12.66 -0.41
CA THR A 115 -6.66 11.76 0.70
C THR A 115 -7.08 12.51 1.97
N ILE A 116 -6.50 13.69 2.23
CA ILE A 116 -6.92 14.60 3.30
C ILE A 116 -8.35 15.07 3.04
N ALA A 117 -8.60 15.60 1.83
CA ALA A 117 -9.93 16.04 1.43
C ALA A 117 -10.97 14.91 1.55
N PHE A 118 -10.61 13.70 1.15
CA PHE A 118 -11.48 12.52 1.33
C PHE A 118 -11.85 12.27 2.80
N SER A 119 -10.90 12.35 3.74
CA SER A 119 -11.22 12.16 5.17
C SER A 119 -12.19 13.22 5.69
N PHE A 120 -12.01 14.48 5.29
CA PHE A 120 -12.94 15.54 5.64
C PHE A 120 -14.31 15.35 5.00
N ILE A 121 -14.37 14.94 3.72
CA ILE A 121 -15.63 14.62 3.04
C ILE A 121 -16.36 13.50 3.79
N VAL A 122 -15.67 12.44 4.21
CA VAL A 122 -16.27 11.34 4.99
C VAL A 122 -16.81 11.85 6.33
N GLN A 123 -16.04 12.63 7.09
CA GLN A 123 -16.51 13.21 8.36
C GLN A 123 -17.72 14.12 8.17
N HIS A 124 -17.69 15.02 7.18
CA HIS A 124 -18.80 15.90 6.89
C HIS A 124 -20.03 15.13 6.41
N ALA A 125 -19.86 14.10 5.57
CA ALA A 125 -20.94 13.23 5.14
C ALA A 125 -21.56 12.50 6.33
N ILE A 126 -20.75 12.01 7.27
CA ILE A 126 -21.24 11.39 8.49
C ILE A 126 -22.08 12.37 9.31
N VAL A 127 -21.66 13.63 9.44
CA VAL A 127 -22.41 14.65 10.19
C VAL A 127 -23.73 15.02 9.50
N GLU A 128 -23.71 15.15 8.17
CA GLU A 128 -24.85 15.61 7.39
C GLU A 128 -25.91 14.52 7.16
N MET A 129 -25.50 13.26 7.02
CA MET A 129 -26.39 12.11 6.79
C MET A 129 -27.11 11.65 8.06
N ARG A 130 -27.76 12.57 8.78
CA ARG A 130 -28.36 12.37 10.11
C ARG A 130 -29.28 11.14 10.19
N GLY A 131 -30.06 10.88 9.14
CA GLY A 131 -30.98 9.74 9.09
C GLY A 131 -30.30 8.36 9.04
N LEU A 132 -29.03 8.30 8.61
CA LEU A 132 -28.28 7.06 8.51
C LEU A 132 -27.23 6.92 9.63
N THR A 133 -26.57 8.00 10.01
CA THR A 133 -25.39 7.98 10.91
C THR A 133 -25.68 8.55 12.30
N GLY A 134 -26.86 9.12 12.53
CA GLY A 134 -27.17 9.87 13.75
C GLY A 134 -26.54 11.27 13.79
N GLY A 135 -25.81 11.68 12.75
CA GLY A 135 -25.17 13.00 12.67
C GLY A 135 -24.11 13.21 13.76
N GLN A 136 -24.12 14.39 14.40
CA GLN A 136 -23.21 14.71 15.51
C GLN A 136 -23.38 13.80 16.74
N ASN A 137 -24.59 13.27 16.97
CA ASN A 137 -24.86 12.39 18.11
C ASN A 137 -24.24 10.99 17.91
N GLY A 138 -23.94 10.62 16.65
CA GLY A 138 -23.43 9.29 16.32
C GLY A 138 -24.44 8.17 16.56
N ILE A 139 -23.93 6.95 16.63
CA ILE A 139 -24.71 5.73 16.89
C ILE A 139 -24.25 5.15 18.23
N MET A 140 -25.18 4.96 19.15
CA MET A 140 -24.95 4.37 20.47
C MET A 140 -25.44 2.92 20.52
N GLY A 141 -24.96 2.15 21.49
CA GLY A 141 -25.45 0.79 21.74
C GLY A 141 -24.95 -0.24 20.73
N VAL A 142 -23.76 -0.02 20.16
CA VAL A 142 -23.13 -1.02 19.28
C VAL A 142 -22.72 -2.22 20.14
N THR A 143 -23.38 -3.35 19.93
CA THR A 143 -23.18 -4.53 20.75
C THR A 143 -21.89 -5.24 20.40
N ALA A 144 -21.15 -5.64 21.44
CA ALA A 144 -19.94 -6.44 21.25
C ALA A 144 -20.29 -7.87 20.79
N PRO A 145 -19.46 -8.48 19.93
CA PRO A 145 -19.65 -9.87 19.53
C PRO A 145 -19.56 -10.81 20.72
N SER A 146 -20.40 -11.86 20.73
CA SER A 146 -20.29 -12.97 21.65
C SER A 146 -19.67 -14.19 20.95
N LEU A 147 -18.77 -14.87 21.65
CA LEU A 147 -18.19 -16.16 21.22
C LEU A 147 -18.94 -17.37 21.82
N GLY A 148 -20.12 -17.14 22.41
CA GLY A 148 -20.86 -18.14 23.18
C GLY A 148 -20.29 -18.42 24.58
N VAL A 149 -19.24 -17.71 24.99
CA VAL A 149 -18.61 -17.78 26.31
C VAL A 149 -18.67 -16.40 26.96
N ASP A 150 -18.96 -16.35 28.27
CA ASP A 150 -19.06 -15.10 29.02
C ASP A 150 -17.67 -14.56 29.42
N LEU A 151 -16.98 -13.97 28.44
CA LEU A 151 -15.64 -13.38 28.60
C LEU A 151 -15.68 -11.86 28.77
N GLY A 152 -16.84 -11.24 28.59
CA GLY A 152 -17.01 -9.79 28.44
C GLY A 152 -16.69 -9.30 27.02
N GLY A 153 -17.49 -8.36 26.51
CA GLY A 153 -17.42 -7.89 25.12
C GLY A 153 -16.06 -7.32 24.72
N GLU A 154 -15.45 -6.51 25.58
CA GLU A 154 -14.12 -5.90 25.35
C GLU A 154 -13.02 -6.95 25.14
N ARG A 155 -13.06 -8.06 25.89
CA ARG A 155 -12.06 -9.13 25.78
C ARG A 155 -12.25 -9.93 24.50
N VAL A 156 -13.50 -10.17 24.10
CA VAL A 156 -13.80 -10.81 22.81
C VAL A 156 -13.26 -9.96 21.67
N VAL A 157 -13.51 -8.64 21.69
CA VAL A 157 -12.97 -7.72 20.68
C VAL A 157 -11.44 -7.68 20.71
N ALA A 158 -10.82 -7.73 21.90
CA ALA A 158 -9.36 -7.80 22.04
C ALA A 158 -8.77 -9.03 21.35
N LEU A 159 -9.33 -10.21 21.62
CA LEU A 159 -8.89 -11.46 21.00
C LEU A 159 -9.09 -11.45 19.49
N LEU A 160 -10.22 -10.91 19.01
CA LEU A 160 -10.48 -10.75 17.58
C LEU A 160 -9.50 -9.79 16.93
N ALA A 161 -9.19 -8.65 17.56
CA ALA A 161 -8.23 -7.68 17.05
C ALA A 161 -6.82 -8.27 17.00
N LEU A 162 -6.37 -8.98 18.03
CA LEU A 162 -5.07 -9.65 18.07
C LEU A 162 -4.96 -10.76 17.01
N PHE A 163 -5.99 -11.59 16.88
CA PHE A 163 -6.03 -12.65 15.88
C PHE A 163 -6.05 -12.07 14.46
N ALA A 164 -6.87 -11.04 14.21
CA ALA A 164 -6.92 -10.34 12.94
C ALA A 164 -5.58 -9.68 12.60
N ALA A 165 -4.95 -8.99 13.56
CA ALA A 165 -3.63 -8.39 13.39
C ALA A 165 -2.57 -9.44 13.03
N ALA A 166 -2.55 -10.59 13.71
CA ALA A 166 -1.62 -11.68 13.41
C ALA A 166 -1.86 -12.30 12.03
N LEU A 167 -3.13 -12.56 11.68
CA LEU A 167 -3.53 -13.10 10.38
C LEU A 167 -3.17 -12.15 9.24
N LEU A 168 -3.52 -10.87 9.37
CA LEU A 168 -3.25 -9.83 8.38
C LEU A 168 -1.76 -9.54 8.26
N PHE A 169 -1.01 -9.60 9.36
CA PHE A 169 0.44 -9.53 9.34
C PHE A 169 1.04 -10.69 8.54
N ALA A 170 0.58 -11.92 8.76
CA ALA A 170 1.04 -13.09 8.00
C ALA A 170 0.67 -12.98 6.51
N ALA A 171 -0.54 -12.50 6.19
CA ALA A 171 -0.98 -12.22 4.83
C ALA A 171 -0.12 -11.16 4.15
N TYR A 172 0.15 -10.04 4.82
CA TYR A 172 1.05 -8.99 4.35
C TYR A 172 2.46 -9.51 4.13
N ALA A 173 3.00 -10.31 5.05
CA ALA A 173 4.33 -10.89 4.92
C ALA A 173 4.43 -11.82 3.69
N ARG A 174 3.37 -12.54 3.34
CA ARG A 174 3.29 -13.31 2.09
C ARG A 174 3.18 -12.41 0.87
N LEU A 175 2.30 -11.40 0.91
CA LEU A 175 2.11 -10.43 -0.17
C LEU A 175 3.43 -9.72 -0.53
N ALA A 176 4.15 -9.22 0.47
CA ALA A 176 5.40 -8.47 0.31
C ALA A 176 6.52 -9.30 -0.34
N ARG A 177 6.56 -10.62 -0.08
CA ARG A 177 7.52 -11.56 -0.69
C ARG A 177 7.05 -12.13 -2.03
N GLY A 178 5.75 -12.04 -2.33
CA GLY A 178 5.16 -12.57 -3.55
C GLY A 178 5.38 -11.67 -4.78
N THR A 179 4.83 -12.12 -5.90
CA THR A 179 4.88 -11.40 -7.19
C THR A 179 4.21 -10.03 -7.13
N TRP A 180 3.08 -9.92 -6.43
CA TRP A 180 2.40 -8.64 -6.22
C TRP A 180 3.24 -7.67 -5.40
N GLY A 181 3.89 -8.11 -4.33
CA GLY A 181 4.79 -7.26 -3.54
C GLY A 181 6.04 -6.82 -4.33
N ALA A 182 6.56 -7.68 -5.20
CA ALA A 182 7.63 -7.32 -6.13
C ALA A 182 7.15 -6.30 -7.18
N ALA A 183 5.95 -6.48 -7.73
CA ALA A 183 5.36 -5.55 -8.69
C ALA A 183 5.07 -4.17 -8.06
N MET A 184 4.57 -4.14 -6.82
CA MET A 184 4.36 -2.91 -6.04
C MET A 184 5.66 -2.14 -5.83
N ARG A 185 6.73 -2.84 -5.42
CA ARG A 185 8.08 -2.27 -5.27
C ARG A 185 8.68 -1.77 -6.58
N ALA A 186 8.53 -2.53 -7.66
CA ALA A 186 8.98 -2.11 -8.99
C ALA A 186 8.29 -0.80 -9.45
N VAL A 187 6.98 -0.68 -9.22
CA VAL A 187 6.22 0.54 -9.51
C VAL A 187 6.65 1.71 -8.62
N LYS A 188 6.97 1.45 -7.34
CA LYS A 188 7.51 2.46 -6.42
C LYS A 188 8.87 3.00 -6.88
N ASP A 189 9.77 2.11 -7.32
CA ASP A 189 11.13 2.46 -7.70
C ASP A 189 11.17 3.20 -9.05
N SER A 190 10.48 2.69 -10.07
CA SER A 190 10.35 3.37 -11.36
C SER A 190 9.12 2.88 -12.11
N GLU A 191 8.08 3.74 -12.18
CA GLU A 191 6.86 3.47 -12.95
C GLU A 191 7.18 3.20 -14.42
N THR A 192 8.10 3.97 -15.01
CA THR A 192 8.50 3.81 -16.41
C THR A 192 9.17 2.47 -16.67
N ALA A 193 10.06 2.02 -15.78
CA ALA A 193 10.69 0.72 -15.92
C ALA A 193 9.67 -0.41 -15.71
N ALA A 194 8.80 -0.27 -14.72
CA ALA A 194 7.72 -1.23 -14.46
C ALA A 194 6.80 -1.40 -15.68
N GLU A 195 6.40 -0.29 -16.33
CA GLU A 195 5.62 -0.35 -17.58
C GLU A 195 6.39 -1.04 -18.71
N SER A 196 7.69 -0.78 -18.85
CA SER A 196 8.51 -1.37 -19.91
C SER A 196 8.66 -2.90 -19.83
N ILE A 197 8.41 -3.49 -18.65
CA ILE A 197 8.40 -4.94 -18.43
C ILE A 197 6.98 -5.53 -18.38
N GLY A 198 5.95 -4.72 -18.66
CA GLY A 198 4.57 -5.18 -18.79
C GLY A 198 3.72 -5.08 -17.52
N LEU A 199 4.19 -4.38 -16.48
CA LEU A 199 3.38 -4.07 -15.30
C LEU A 199 2.46 -2.87 -15.59
N ASN A 200 1.24 -2.89 -15.05
CA ASN A 200 0.32 -1.77 -15.16
C ASN A 200 0.32 -1.00 -13.81
N PRO A 201 0.97 0.18 -13.71
CA PRO A 201 1.04 0.94 -12.47
C PRO A 201 -0.33 1.31 -11.93
N LEU A 202 -1.28 1.67 -12.80
CA LEU A 202 -2.63 2.05 -12.38
C LEU A 202 -3.30 0.91 -11.61
N VAL A 203 -3.32 -0.31 -12.17
CA VAL A 203 -3.93 -1.48 -11.51
C VAL A 203 -3.21 -1.81 -10.20
N ILE A 204 -1.88 -1.81 -10.20
CA ILE A 204 -1.08 -2.14 -9.02
C ILE A 204 -1.35 -1.15 -7.88
N LYS A 205 -1.36 0.15 -8.19
CA LYS A 205 -1.63 1.21 -7.23
C LYS A 205 -3.07 1.19 -6.73
N THR A 206 -4.05 0.98 -7.62
CA THR A 206 -5.47 0.88 -7.26
C THR A 206 -5.75 -0.30 -6.33
N VAL A 207 -5.18 -1.47 -6.63
CA VAL A 207 -5.31 -2.66 -5.78
C VAL A 207 -4.66 -2.41 -4.41
N ALA A 208 -3.47 -1.82 -4.36
CA ALA A 208 -2.82 -1.47 -3.09
C ALA A 208 -3.68 -0.52 -2.26
N PHE A 209 -4.30 0.47 -2.91
CA PHE A 209 -5.19 1.43 -2.26
C PHE A 209 -6.45 0.75 -1.68
N ALA A 210 -7.11 -0.09 -2.47
CA ALA A 210 -8.31 -0.83 -2.06
C ALA A 210 -8.04 -1.80 -0.90
N VAL A 211 -6.95 -2.58 -0.99
CA VAL A 211 -6.53 -3.48 0.08
C VAL A 211 -6.22 -2.69 1.35
N SER A 212 -5.50 -1.58 1.22
CA SER A 212 -5.19 -0.73 2.36
C SER A 212 -6.44 -0.13 3.02
N ALA A 213 -7.41 0.32 2.22
CA ALA A 213 -8.69 0.85 2.71
C ALA A 213 -9.54 -0.23 3.40
N MET A 214 -9.59 -1.44 2.83
CA MET A 214 -10.26 -2.59 3.42
C MET A 214 -9.69 -2.95 4.80
N LEU A 215 -8.36 -2.92 4.95
CA LEU A 215 -7.70 -3.17 6.23
C LEU A 215 -8.01 -2.07 7.26
N ALA A 216 -8.03 -0.80 6.84
CA ALA A 216 -8.45 0.29 7.72
C ALA A 216 -9.93 0.15 8.15
N GLY A 217 -10.81 -0.25 7.23
CA GLY A 217 -12.21 -0.54 7.51
C GLY A 217 -12.41 -1.72 8.47
N LEU A 218 -11.60 -2.79 8.35
CA LEU A 218 -11.61 -3.90 9.30
C LEU A 218 -11.29 -3.43 10.73
N ALA A 219 -10.27 -2.58 10.88
CA ALA A 219 -9.89 -2.05 12.18
C ALA A 219 -11.00 -1.13 12.74
N GLY A 220 -11.59 -0.27 11.90
CA GLY A 220 -12.70 0.59 12.30
C GLY A 220 -13.95 -0.20 12.70
N GLY A 221 -14.25 -1.29 11.98
CA GLY A 221 -15.38 -2.15 12.31
C GLY A 221 -15.25 -2.85 13.67
N LEU A 222 -14.04 -3.11 14.15
CA LEU A 222 -13.78 -3.62 15.51
C LEU A 222 -13.80 -2.49 16.57
N PHE A 223 -13.49 -1.26 16.18
CA PHE A 223 -13.54 -0.12 17.08
C PHE A 223 -14.95 0.23 17.54
N ALA A 224 -15.95 0.05 16.67
CA ALA A 224 -17.35 0.32 17.00
C ALA A 224 -17.87 -0.50 18.20
N PRO A 225 -17.77 -1.84 18.21
CA PRO A 225 -18.16 -2.65 19.37
C PRO A 225 -17.19 -2.50 20.56
N LEU A 226 -15.93 -2.10 20.35
CA LEU A 226 -15.00 -1.81 21.46
C LEU A 226 -15.47 -0.60 22.28
N SER A 227 -15.86 0.47 21.59
CA SER A 227 -16.27 1.72 22.24
C SER A 227 -17.74 1.70 22.67
N GLY A 228 -18.56 0.81 22.09
CA GLY A 228 -20.01 0.75 22.31
C GLY A 228 -20.79 1.88 21.65
N PHE A 229 -20.09 2.85 21.05
CA PHE A 229 -20.62 3.96 20.31
C PHE A 229 -19.66 4.39 19.20
N VAL A 230 -20.19 5.15 18.24
CA VAL A 230 -19.42 5.71 17.13
C VAL A 230 -19.87 7.15 16.90
N THR A 231 -18.98 8.12 17.16
CA THR A 231 -19.22 9.56 16.95
C THR A 231 -18.22 10.16 15.95
N PRO A 232 -18.57 11.25 15.23
CA PRO A 232 -17.69 11.82 14.21
C PRO A 232 -16.35 12.31 14.75
N ASP A 233 -16.33 12.85 15.97
CA ASP A 233 -15.13 13.39 16.63
C ASP A 233 -14.07 12.33 16.93
N SER A 234 -14.47 11.06 17.01
CA SER A 234 -13.54 9.92 17.17
C SER A 234 -12.61 9.72 15.98
N PHE A 235 -12.93 10.32 14.82
CA PHE A 235 -12.27 10.08 13.54
C PHE A 235 -11.51 11.29 13.01
N GLY A 236 -10.97 12.13 13.89
CA GLY A 236 -10.27 13.37 13.53
C GLY A 236 -9.01 13.19 12.67
N PHE A 237 -8.61 14.26 11.98
CA PHE A 237 -7.41 14.28 11.13
C PHE A 237 -6.13 13.90 11.89
N MET A 238 -6.03 14.26 13.17
CA MET A 238 -4.90 13.90 14.04
C MET A 238 -4.69 12.39 14.10
N GLN A 239 -5.76 11.60 14.15
CA GLN A 239 -5.68 10.14 14.14
C GLN A 239 -5.04 9.61 12.85
N SER A 240 -5.29 10.26 11.72
CA SER A 240 -4.67 9.93 10.44
C SER A 240 -3.16 10.17 10.44
N ILE A 241 -2.71 11.25 11.09
CA ILE A 241 -1.28 11.52 11.29
C ILE A 241 -0.65 10.44 12.16
N LEU A 242 -1.32 10.01 13.25
CA LEU A 242 -0.83 8.94 14.10
C LEU A 242 -0.73 7.60 13.34
N PHE A 243 -1.68 7.28 12.48
CA PHE A 243 -1.60 6.11 11.61
C PHE A 243 -0.43 6.18 10.63
N MET A 244 -0.16 7.36 10.06
CA MET A 244 1.02 7.57 9.22
C MET A 244 2.32 7.42 10.03
N LEU A 245 2.36 7.98 11.25
CA LEU A 245 3.47 7.90 12.18
C LEU A 245 3.84 6.45 12.51
N VAL A 246 2.85 5.58 12.73
CA VAL A 246 3.07 4.13 12.94
C VAL A 246 3.92 3.52 11.84
N VAL A 247 3.64 3.84 10.57
CA VAL A 247 4.39 3.27 9.44
C VAL A 247 5.76 3.90 9.30
N VAL A 248 5.89 5.21 9.50
CA VAL A 248 7.19 5.91 9.41
C VAL A 248 8.12 5.50 10.55
N VAL A 249 7.65 5.52 11.80
CA VAL A 249 8.41 5.10 12.98
C VAL A 249 8.79 3.62 12.89
N GLY A 250 7.84 2.78 12.51
CA GLY A 250 8.07 1.35 12.32
C GLY A 250 9.09 1.04 11.21
N GLY A 251 9.09 1.83 10.14
CA GLY A 251 9.88 1.64 8.94
C GLY A 251 9.01 1.28 7.74
N ALA A 252 8.81 2.24 6.84
CA ALA A 252 8.00 2.06 5.65
C ALA A 252 8.61 0.98 4.73
N GLY A 253 7.83 -0.05 4.40
CA GLY A 253 8.26 -1.19 3.60
C GLY A 253 8.94 -2.31 4.41
N ALA A 254 9.26 -2.09 5.68
CA ALA A 254 9.75 -3.14 6.57
C ALA A 254 8.59 -4.07 6.95
N THR A 255 8.82 -5.39 6.86
CA THR A 255 7.74 -6.37 7.12
C THR A 255 7.15 -6.23 8.52
N ALA A 256 8.00 -6.10 9.55
CA ALA A 256 7.60 -5.93 10.95
C ALA A 256 7.40 -4.45 11.36
N GLY A 257 7.57 -3.51 10.44
CA GLY A 257 7.47 -2.07 10.71
C GLY A 257 6.15 -1.69 11.39
N PRO A 258 4.99 -2.05 10.82
CA PRO A 258 3.69 -1.69 11.39
C PRO A 258 3.46 -2.19 12.82
N LEU A 259 3.96 -3.38 13.17
CA LEU A 259 3.84 -3.92 14.53
C LEU A 259 4.71 -3.11 15.51
N ALA A 260 5.97 -2.87 15.15
CA ALA A 260 6.88 -2.07 15.99
C ALA A 260 6.37 -0.63 16.15
N GLY A 261 5.91 -0.02 15.07
CA GLY A 261 5.33 1.31 15.09
C GLY A 261 4.05 1.39 15.92
N ALA A 262 3.16 0.41 15.82
CA ALA A 262 1.93 0.38 16.61
C ALA A 262 2.21 0.19 18.11
N LEU A 263 3.22 -0.63 18.45
CA LEU A 263 3.68 -0.76 19.84
C LEU A 263 4.22 0.57 20.36
N VAL A 264 5.10 1.24 19.62
CA VAL A 264 5.68 2.53 20.04
C VAL A 264 4.59 3.60 20.14
N VAL A 265 3.80 3.80 19.09
CA VAL A 265 2.79 4.86 19.04
C VAL A 265 1.64 4.59 20.01
N GLY A 266 1.28 3.33 20.24
CA GLY A 266 0.22 2.96 21.17
C GLY A 266 0.64 2.97 22.64
N LEU A 267 1.89 2.63 22.97
CA LEU A 267 2.39 2.66 24.35
C LEU A 267 2.91 4.04 24.78
N LEU A 268 3.34 4.88 23.84
CA LEU A 268 3.89 6.20 24.17
C LEU A 268 2.90 7.09 24.95
N PRO A 269 1.59 7.17 24.60
CA PRO A 269 0.57 7.83 25.40
C PRO A 269 0.49 7.37 26.86
N GLU A 270 0.69 6.07 27.11
CA GLU A 270 0.63 5.47 28.44
C GLU A 270 1.85 5.85 29.29
N LEU A 271 3.04 5.79 28.68
CA LEU A 271 4.30 6.19 29.31
C LEU A 271 4.33 7.70 29.63
N LEU A 272 3.63 8.50 28.83
CA LEU A 272 3.53 9.95 28.96
C LEU A 272 2.20 10.41 29.57
N SER A 273 1.49 9.53 30.26
CA SER A 273 0.18 9.84 30.85
C SER A 273 0.21 11.06 31.79
N ALA A 274 1.29 11.22 32.58
CA ALA A 274 1.51 12.39 33.43
C ALA A 274 1.78 13.71 32.66
N LEU A 275 2.13 13.62 31.37
CA LEU A 275 2.47 14.73 30.48
C LEU A 275 1.50 14.77 29.28
N ALA A 276 0.23 14.39 29.50
CA ALA A 276 -0.75 14.22 28.43
C ALA A 276 -0.94 15.47 27.55
N GLU A 277 -0.84 16.68 28.14
CA GLU A 277 -0.93 17.96 27.42
C GLU A 277 0.21 18.15 26.39
N TYR A 278 1.38 17.56 26.65
CA TYR A 278 2.54 17.65 25.76
C TYR A 278 2.63 16.49 24.75
N ARG A 279 1.66 15.58 24.72
CA ARG A 279 1.69 14.37 23.89
C ARG A 279 1.95 14.67 22.41
N LEU A 280 1.36 15.74 21.87
CA LEU A 280 1.57 16.15 20.47
C LEU A 280 3.01 16.61 20.21
N LEU A 281 3.63 17.30 21.17
CA LEU A 281 5.02 17.71 21.11
C LEU A 281 5.93 16.47 21.04
N PHE A 282 5.66 15.46 21.86
CA PHE A 282 6.42 14.21 21.87
C PHE A 282 6.24 13.40 20.58
N PHE A 283 5.02 13.33 20.02
CA PHE A 283 4.82 12.67 18.72
C PHE A 283 5.54 13.38 17.58
N GLY A 284 5.48 14.72 17.54
CA GLY A 284 6.21 15.52 16.55
C GLY A 284 7.72 15.38 16.70
N GLY A 285 8.24 15.44 17.93
CA GLY A 285 9.65 15.22 18.25
C GLY A 285 10.12 13.82 17.88
N LEU A 286 9.33 12.78 18.19
CA LEU A 286 9.61 11.40 17.79
C LEU A 286 9.67 11.25 16.27
N LEU A 287 8.74 11.87 15.54
CA LEU A 287 8.73 11.85 14.08
C LEU A 287 10.01 12.48 13.51
N LEU A 288 10.39 13.68 13.98
CA LEU A 288 11.61 14.36 13.57
C LEU A 288 12.86 13.54 13.91
N LEU A 289 12.91 12.97 15.10
CA LEU A 289 14.01 12.11 15.55
C LEU A 289 14.18 10.89 14.65
N VAL A 290 13.09 10.19 14.33
CA VAL A 290 13.14 9.03 13.42
C VAL A 290 13.55 9.45 12.02
N LEU A 291 12.99 10.53 11.48
CA LEU A 291 13.35 11.01 10.14
C LEU A 291 14.83 11.42 10.05
N TRP A 292 15.41 11.93 11.15
CA TRP A 292 16.81 12.34 11.20
C TRP A 292 17.77 11.18 11.45
N VAL A 293 17.48 10.31 12.43
CA VAL A 293 18.40 9.26 12.92
C VAL A 293 18.18 7.91 12.23
N ALA A 294 16.94 7.60 11.87
CA ALA A 294 16.50 6.29 11.39
C ALA A 294 15.59 6.42 10.14
N PRO A 295 16.12 6.83 8.98
CA PRO A 295 15.34 7.08 7.77
C PRO A 295 14.62 5.83 7.22
N ASP A 296 15.10 4.63 7.56
CA ASP A 296 14.43 3.35 7.25
C ASP A 296 13.47 2.89 8.38
N GLY A 297 13.22 3.74 9.37
CA GLY A 297 12.52 3.46 10.62
C GLY A 297 13.29 2.55 11.58
N ILE A 298 12.65 2.22 12.70
CA ILE A 298 13.25 1.43 13.79
C ILE A 298 13.65 0.03 13.28
N VAL A 299 12.74 -0.65 12.58
CA VAL A 299 12.98 -2.03 12.13
C VAL A 299 14.06 -2.10 11.04
N GLY A 300 14.09 -1.11 10.14
CA GLY A 300 15.11 -1.02 9.09
C GLY A 300 16.50 -0.79 9.67
N THR A 301 16.61 0.14 10.62
CA THR A 301 17.87 0.50 11.29
C THR A 301 18.41 -0.67 12.12
N LEU A 302 17.55 -1.34 12.90
CA LEU A 302 17.94 -2.52 13.68
C LEU A 302 18.43 -3.66 12.78
N ARG A 303 17.77 -3.89 11.63
CA ARG A 303 18.21 -4.88 10.65
C ARG A 303 19.59 -4.57 10.10
N LYS A 304 19.85 -3.32 9.71
CA LYS A 304 21.17 -2.89 9.19
C LYS A 304 22.26 -3.07 10.25
N LEU A 305 21.97 -2.76 11.51
CA LEU A 305 22.91 -2.97 12.63
C LEU A 305 23.23 -4.45 12.84
N LEU A 306 22.20 -5.31 12.89
CA LEU A 306 22.38 -6.77 13.02
C LEU A 306 23.17 -7.36 11.85
N GLN A 307 22.93 -6.88 10.63
CA GLN A 307 23.69 -7.30 9.43
C GLN A 307 25.14 -6.81 9.44
N ARG A 308 25.46 -5.69 10.09
CA ARG A 308 26.86 -5.25 10.26
C ARG A 308 27.62 -6.12 11.27
N LEU A 309 26.93 -6.56 12.32
CA LEU A 309 27.48 -7.45 13.34
C LEU A 309 27.67 -8.89 12.82
N GLN A 310 26.78 -9.32 11.94
CA GLN A 310 26.94 -10.56 11.19
C GLN A 310 27.80 -10.28 9.97
N SER A 311 29.13 -10.31 10.11
CA SER A 311 30.04 -10.23 8.96
C SER A 311 29.53 -11.20 7.87
N PRO A 312 29.09 -10.71 6.70
CA PRO A 312 28.73 -11.60 5.63
C PRO A 312 29.98 -12.42 5.32
N ALA A 313 29.89 -13.75 5.41
CA ALA A 313 30.88 -14.60 4.77
C ALA A 313 30.99 -14.09 3.33
N ALA A 314 32.21 -13.74 2.89
CA ALA A 314 32.44 -13.25 1.53
C ALA A 314 31.71 -14.20 0.57
N PRO A 315 30.90 -13.70 -0.38
CA PRO A 315 30.13 -14.56 -1.27
C PRO A 315 31.08 -15.57 -1.91
N SER A 316 30.96 -16.83 -1.50
CA SER A 316 31.83 -17.90 -1.97
C SER A 316 31.55 -18.10 -3.45
N ALA A 317 32.50 -17.70 -4.28
CA ALA A 317 32.63 -18.05 -5.69
C ALA A 317 31.34 -17.95 -6.54
N TRP A 318 31.08 -16.76 -7.10
CA TRP A 318 30.21 -16.56 -8.27
C TRP A 318 30.72 -17.26 -9.56
N ARG A 319 31.79 -18.08 -9.46
CA ARG A 319 32.38 -18.89 -10.53
C ARG A 319 31.85 -20.33 -10.57
N ALA A 320 30.81 -20.67 -9.83
CA ALA A 320 30.03 -21.85 -10.19
C ALA A 320 29.29 -21.52 -11.49
N ALA A 321 29.65 -22.21 -12.57
CA ALA A 321 29.04 -22.05 -13.89
C ALA A 321 27.52 -21.93 -13.75
N LEU A 322 26.99 -20.72 -14.01
CA LEU A 322 25.54 -20.53 -14.12
C LEU A 322 25.10 -21.55 -15.18
N PRO A 323 24.27 -22.55 -14.84
CA PRO A 323 23.72 -23.44 -15.87
C PRO A 323 23.14 -22.52 -16.93
N ALA A 324 23.57 -22.70 -18.19
CA ALA A 324 23.20 -21.84 -19.30
C ALA A 324 21.71 -21.56 -19.19
N LEU A 325 21.35 -20.31 -18.90
CA LEU A 325 19.98 -19.95 -18.60
C LEU A 325 19.20 -20.23 -19.89
N ILE A 326 18.53 -21.38 -19.95
CA ILE A 326 17.72 -21.79 -21.11
C ILE A 326 16.51 -20.87 -21.09
N LEU A 327 16.68 -19.68 -21.64
CA LEU A 327 15.59 -18.76 -21.87
C LEU A 327 14.64 -19.46 -22.84
N PRO A 328 13.35 -19.60 -22.51
CA PRO A 328 12.39 -20.18 -23.43
C PRO A 328 12.47 -19.41 -24.75
N GLY A 329 12.68 -20.14 -25.84
CA GLY A 329 12.80 -19.57 -27.18
C GLY A 329 11.51 -18.85 -27.55
N ARG A 330 11.43 -17.55 -27.32
CA ARG A 330 10.32 -16.75 -27.85
C ARG A 330 10.53 -16.63 -29.36
N GLN A 331 9.48 -16.93 -30.12
CA GLN A 331 9.47 -16.69 -31.56
C GLN A 331 9.74 -15.20 -31.80
N ARG A 332 10.90 -14.92 -32.41
CA ARG A 332 11.31 -13.55 -32.74
C ARG A 332 10.42 -13.05 -33.88
N LYS A 333 10.01 -11.78 -33.81
CA LYS A 333 9.10 -11.15 -34.75
C LYS A 333 9.75 -9.91 -35.35
N ALA A 334 9.52 -9.65 -36.63
CA ALA A 334 9.97 -8.41 -37.27
C ALA A 334 9.22 -7.21 -36.70
N LEU A 335 9.90 -6.08 -36.53
CA LEU A 335 9.31 -4.82 -36.10
C LEU A 335 9.22 -3.90 -37.31
N ALA A 336 8.04 -3.38 -37.63
CA ALA A 336 7.85 -2.47 -38.74
C ALA A 336 7.18 -1.18 -38.29
N ALA A 337 7.62 -0.05 -38.83
CA ALA A 337 7.02 1.27 -38.65
C ALA A 337 6.59 1.81 -40.01
N HIS A 338 5.39 2.38 -40.08
CA HIS A 338 4.78 2.90 -41.31
C HIS A 338 4.28 4.32 -41.07
N GLU A 339 4.87 5.29 -41.79
CA GLU A 339 4.56 6.72 -41.72
C GLU A 339 4.47 7.29 -40.29
N LEU A 340 5.27 6.75 -39.36
CA LEU A 340 5.20 7.09 -37.95
C LEU A 340 5.50 8.58 -37.73
N GLY A 341 4.62 9.28 -37.02
CA GLY A 341 4.73 10.72 -36.80
C GLY A 341 4.34 11.14 -35.38
N MET A 342 5.01 12.18 -34.89
CA MET A 342 4.74 12.80 -33.58
C MET A 342 4.82 14.32 -33.67
N THR A 343 3.78 15.00 -33.16
CA THR A 343 3.73 16.46 -33.04
C THR A 343 3.49 16.85 -31.58
N PHE A 344 4.30 17.77 -31.05
CA PHE A 344 4.14 18.34 -29.71
C PHE A 344 3.88 19.84 -29.83
N GLY A 345 2.68 20.31 -29.41
CA GLY A 345 2.39 21.75 -29.38
C GLY A 345 2.66 22.49 -30.69
N GLY A 346 2.44 21.84 -31.84
CA GLY A 346 2.72 22.39 -33.18
C GLY A 346 4.09 22.04 -33.77
N VAL A 347 5.05 21.56 -32.98
CA VAL A 347 6.37 21.12 -33.47
C VAL A 347 6.33 19.66 -33.87
N ARG A 348 6.61 19.37 -35.15
CA ARG A 348 6.64 18.01 -35.70
C ARG A 348 7.99 17.35 -35.39
N ALA A 349 8.07 16.62 -34.29
CA ALA A 349 9.30 15.97 -33.80
C ALA A 349 9.71 14.74 -34.63
N VAL A 350 8.75 14.03 -35.21
CA VAL A 350 9.00 12.92 -36.15
C VAL A 350 7.98 13.01 -37.29
N SER A 351 8.43 12.87 -38.54
CA SER A 351 7.59 13.01 -39.73
C SER A 351 7.79 11.83 -40.67
N LYS A 352 6.72 11.08 -40.94
CA LYS A 352 6.66 9.99 -41.93
C LYS A 352 7.80 8.96 -41.79
N LEU A 353 8.16 8.60 -40.56
CA LEU A 353 9.23 7.61 -40.32
C LEU A 353 8.74 6.21 -40.70
N GLY A 354 9.40 5.57 -41.67
CA GLY A 354 9.11 4.22 -42.10
C GLY A 354 10.37 3.36 -42.14
N PHE A 355 10.32 2.16 -41.57
CA PHE A 355 11.41 1.19 -41.61
C PHE A 355 10.90 -0.21 -41.23
N GLU A 356 11.67 -1.23 -41.56
CA GLU A 356 11.46 -2.60 -41.12
C GLU A 356 12.75 -3.12 -40.47
N VAL A 357 12.61 -3.74 -39.31
CA VAL A 357 13.68 -4.43 -38.58
C VAL A 357 13.44 -5.93 -38.75
N PRO A 358 14.27 -6.61 -39.57
CA PRO A 358 14.17 -8.05 -39.76
C PRO A 358 14.35 -8.82 -38.45
N VAL A 359 13.82 -10.04 -38.43
CA VAL A 359 14.02 -10.96 -37.31
C VAL A 359 15.51 -11.18 -37.07
N ALA A 360 15.94 -11.07 -35.82
CA ALA A 360 17.33 -11.27 -35.39
C ALA A 360 18.35 -10.28 -35.97
N ALA A 361 17.91 -9.19 -36.61
CA ALA A 361 18.78 -8.12 -37.06
C ALA A 361 19.03 -7.09 -35.94
N VAL A 362 20.19 -6.45 -35.97
CA VAL A 362 20.50 -5.28 -35.16
C VAL A 362 20.39 -4.05 -36.07
N THR A 363 19.39 -3.21 -35.81
CA THR A 363 19.17 -1.97 -36.57
C THR A 363 19.50 -0.77 -35.69
N SER A 364 20.29 0.17 -36.22
CA SER A 364 20.68 1.39 -35.52
C SER A 364 19.93 2.61 -36.07
N LEU A 365 19.44 3.47 -35.17
CA LEU A 365 18.83 4.75 -35.50
C LEU A 365 19.79 5.87 -35.06
N ILE A 366 20.42 6.52 -36.03
CA ILE A 366 21.47 7.53 -35.81
C ILE A 366 20.99 8.90 -36.28
N GLY A 367 21.45 9.97 -35.65
CA GLY A 367 21.13 11.35 -36.01
C GLY A 367 21.61 12.34 -34.94
N PRO A 368 21.59 13.66 -35.21
CA PRO A 368 22.02 14.67 -34.24
C PRO A 368 21.10 14.75 -33.02
N ASN A 369 21.53 15.45 -31.97
CA ASN A 369 20.67 15.73 -30.82
C ASN A 369 19.46 16.56 -31.27
N GLY A 370 18.27 16.20 -30.78
CA GLY A 370 17.01 16.79 -31.25
C GLY A 370 16.40 16.17 -32.51
N ALA A 371 17.07 15.24 -33.21
CA ALA A 371 16.54 14.59 -34.43
C ALA A 371 15.35 13.63 -34.20
N GLY A 372 14.76 13.59 -33.00
CA GLY A 372 13.59 12.76 -32.71
C GLY A 372 13.87 11.28 -32.40
N LYS A 373 15.14 10.86 -32.22
CA LYS A 373 15.52 9.46 -31.91
C LYS A 373 14.78 8.90 -30.68
N THR A 374 14.87 9.60 -29.55
CA THR A 374 14.18 9.20 -28.31
C THR A 374 12.67 9.23 -28.49
N THR A 375 12.14 10.16 -29.27
CA THR A 375 10.71 10.25 -29.60
C THR A 375 10.23 9.05 -30.40
N ALA A 376 11.00 8.62 -31.41
CA ALA A 376 10.72 7.41 -32.19
C ALA A 376 10.70 6.16 -31.29
N LEU A 377 11.72 6.01 -30.43
CA LEU A 377 11.77 4.89 -29.47
C LEU A 377 10.60 4.94 -28.46
N ASN A 378 10.21 6.13 -27.97
CA ASN A 378 9.06 6.31 -27.09
C ASN A 378 7.74 5.88 -27.75
N MET A 379 7.56 6.16 -29.04
CA MET A 379 6.38 5.70 -29.80
C MET A 379 6.36 4.18 -29.96
N LEU A 380 7.47 3.60 -30.41
CA LEU A 380 7.60 2.15 -30.64
C LEU A 380 7.48 1.32 -29.36
N SER A 381 7.75 1.93 -28.20
CA SER A 381 7.58 1.32 -26.89
C SER A 381 6.26 1.67 -26.20
N GLY A 382 5.35 2.40 -26.87
CA GLY A 382 4.01 2.72 -26.35
C GLY A 382 3.95 3.76 -25.24
N PHE A 383 5.05 4.50 -24.99
CA PHE A 383 5.06 5.63 -24.04
C PHE A 383 4.46 6.88 -24.66
N TYR A 384 4.61 7.07 -25.97
CA TYR A 384 3.92 8.10 -26.73
C TYR A 384 2.94 7.46 -27.72
N ARG A 385 1.73 8.02 -27.79
CA ARG A 385 0.79 7.69 -28.84
C ARG A 385 1.17 8.46 -30.10
N PRO A 386 1.46 7.80 -31.22
CA PRO A 386 1.75 8.48 -32.48
C PRO A 386 0.58 9.38 -32.89
N THR A 387 0.87 10.56 -33.43
CA THR A 387 -0.15 11.45 -34.00
C THR A 387 -0.49 11.08 -35.44
N ALA A 388 0.38 10.32 -36.12
CA ALA A 388 0.18 9.79 -37.46
C ALA A 388 0.93 8.46 -37.64
N GLY A 389 0.45 7.63 -38.57
CA GLY A 389 1.04 6.34 -38.88
C GLY A 389 0.90 5.30 -37.76
N GLY A 390 1.73 4.26 -37.80
CA GLY A 390 1.69 3.18 -36.82
C GLY A 390 2.91 2.26 -36.87
N PHE A 391 2.91 1.27 -35.99
CA PHE A 391 3.95 0.25 -35.96
C PHE A 391 3.36 -1.11 -35.60
N SER A 392 4.03 -2.16 -36.05
CA SER A 392 3.59 -3.55 -35.88
C SER A 392 4.74 -4.46 -35.46
N LEU A 393 4.40 -5.54 -34.75
CA LEU A 393 5.35 -6.60 -34.38
C LEU A 393 4.84 -7.93 -34.92
N GLY A 394 5.52 -8.48 -35.92
CA GLY A 394 5.12 -9.70 -36.62
C GLY A 394 3.75 -9.56 -37.28
N GLY A 395 3.50 -8.43 -37.95
CA GLY A 395 2.23 -8.10 -38.61
C GLY A 395 1.12 -7.62 -37.67
N GLN A 396 1.28 -7.73 -36.35
CA GLN A 396 0.29 -7.25 -35.40
C GLN A 396 0.48 -5.76 -35.11
N ALA A 397 -0.50 -4.94 -35.50
CA ALA A 397 -0.60 -3.53 -35.15
C ALA A 397 -0.56 -3.30 -33.62
N LEU A 398 0.31 -2.38 -33.17
CA LEU A 398 0.50 -2.04 -31.76
C LEU A 398 0.26 -0.55 -31.46
N GLN A 399 -0.09 0.25 -32.46
CA GLN A 399 -0.36 1.68 -32.28
C GLN A 399 -1.52 1.92 -31.29
N GLY A 400 -1.38 2.96 -30.46
CA GLY A 400 -2.39 3.35 -29.47
C GLY A 400 -2.40 2.55 -28.16
N LEU A 401 -1.76 1.38 -28.14
CA LEU A 401 -1.56 0.58 -26.93
C LEU A 401 -0.64 1.30 -25.94
N ALA A 402 -0.90 1.12 -24.64
CA ALA A 402 -0.04 1.62 -23.59
C ALA A 402 1.27 0.81 -23.49
N ALA A 403 2.32 1.41 -22.95
CA ALA A 403 3.66 0.81 -22.86
C ALA A 403 3.65 -0.61 -22.26
N PHE A 404 2.90 -0.85 -21.19
CA PHE A 404 2.80 -2.19 -20.59
C PHE A 404 2.14 -3.24 -21.49
N GLN A 405 1.23 -2.84 -22.38
CA GLN A 405 0.59 -3.75 -23.34
C GLN A 405 1.57 -4.08 -24.47
N VAL A 406 2.33 -3.08 -24.93
CA VAL A 406 3.40 -3.23 -25.92
C VAL A 406 4.51 -4.15 -25.39
N ALA A 407 4.91 -3.99 -24.13
CA ALA A 407 5.87 -4.85 -23.46
C ALA A 407 5.43 -6.31 -23.38
N ARG A 408 4.16 -6.56 -23.03
CA ARG A 408 3.58 -7.93 -23.02
C ARG A 408 3.56 -8.60 -24.40
N ARG A 409 3.58 -7.81 -25.48
CA ARG A 409 3.64 -8.31 -26.87
C ARG A 409 5.07 -8.66 -27.30
N GLY A 410 6.09 -8.25 -26.54
CA GLY A 410 7.49 -8.65 -26.74
C GLY A 410 8.46 -7.50 -27.02
N ILE A 411 8.02 -6.24 -27.00
CA ILE A 411 8.91 -5.09 -27.16
C ILE A 411 9.40 -4.63 -25.78
N ALA A 412 10.67 -4.90 -25.48
CA ALA A 412 11.32 -4.41 -24.26
C ALA A 412 12.15 -3.16 -24.57
N ARG A 413 12.41 -2.36 -23.53
CA ARG A 413 13.18 -1.13 -23.64
C ARG A 413 14.25 -1.02 -22.57
N THR A 414 15.42 -0.52 -22.97
CA THR A 414 16.46 -0.03 -22.06
C THR A 414 16.53 1.50 -22.11
N TYR A 415 17.02 2.11 -21.04
CA TYR A 415 17.08 3.56 -20.86
C TYR A 415 18.53 4.05 -20.81
N GLN A 416 18.76 5.30 -21.23
CA GLN A 416 20.08 5.94 -21.19
C GLN A 416 20.59 6.08 -19.75
N THR A 417 19.73 6.57 -18.85
CA THR A 417 19.94 6.50 -17.41
C THR A 417 19.36 5.19 -16.91
N SER A 418 20.19 4.40 -16.23
CA SER A 418 19.75 3.10 -15.68
C SER A 418 18.56 3.31 -14.74
N GLN A 419 17.47 2.58 -15.00
CA GLN A 419 16.27 2.56 -14.17
C GLN A 419 16.28 1.26 -13.37
N LEU A 420 16.97 1.27 -12.23
CA LEU A 420 17.16 0.09 -11.38
C LEU A 420 16.02 -0.06 -10.38
N PHE A 421 15.62 -1.31 -10.10
CA PHE A 421 14.82 -1.64 -8.92
C PHE A 421 15.78 -1.77 -7.73
N GLY A 422 15.60 -0.93 -6.73
CA GLY A 422 16.52 -0.78 -5.60
C GLY A 422 16.09 -1.51 -4.32
N THR A 423 14.93 -2.18 -4.35
CA THR A 423 14.25 -2.69 -3.14
C THR A 423 13.93 -4.18 -3.12
#